data_AF-A0A440IAM9-F1
#
_entry.id   AF-A0A440IAM9-F1
#
_cell.length_a   1.000
_cell.length_b   1.000
_cell.length_c   1.000
_cell.angle_alpha   90.00
_cell.angle_beta   90.00
_cell.angle_gamma   90.00
#
_symmetry.space_group_name_H-M   'P 1'
#
loop_
_entity.id
_entity.type
_entity.pdbx_description
1 polymer ?
#
loop_
_entity_poly.entity_id
_entity_poly.type
_entity_poly.pdbx_seq_one_letter_code
_entity_poly.pdbx_strand_id
1 'polypeptide(L)'
;AVIRVGGATEVEVKEKKDRVDDALNATRAAVEEGIVPGGGVALLRASLTIKETGANSDQTAGIAIVRRALQAPARQIAANAGAEASIVAGKIL
;
A
#
# COMPACT_ATOMS: atom_id res chain seq x y z
N ALA A 1 -16.70 19.64 -11.45
CA ALA A 1 -17.54 18.91 -12.43
C ALA A 1 -18.44 17.94 -11.68
N VAL A 2 -19.65 17.68 -12.18
CA VAL A 2 -20.59 16.72 -11.57
C VAL A 2 -20.52 15.41 -12.39
N ILE A 3 -20.18 14.30 -11.74
CA ILE A 3 -20.15 12.98 -12.38
C ILE A 3 -21.44 12.24 -12.03
N ARG A 4 -22.18 11.78 -13.04
CA ARG A 4 -23.39 10.97 -12.87
C ARG A 4 -23.06 9.50 -13.12
N VAL A 5 -23.29 8.65 -12.13
CA VAL A 5 -23.00 7.22 -12.19
C VAL A 5 -24.31 6.44 -12.22
N GLY A 6 -24.45 5.52 -13.18
CA GLY A 6 -25.64 4.68 -13.36
C GLY A 6 -25.32 3.18 -13.42
N GLY A 7 -26.36 2.34 -13.37
CA GLY A 7 -26.27 0.88 -13.32
C GLY A 7 -27.64 0.23 -13.52
N ALA A 8 -27.65 -1.08 -13.78
CA ALA A 8 -28.88 -1.82 -14.04
C ALA A 8 -29.62 -2.19 -12.74
N THR A 9 -28.88 -2.30 -11.63
CA THR A 9 -29.42 -2.55 -10.29
C THR A 9 -28.92 -1.52 -9.29
N GLU A 10 -29.62 -1.37 -8.17
CA GLU A 10 -29.21 -0.48 -7.09
C GLU A 10 -27.82 -0.85 -6.54
N VAL A 11 -27.54 -2.15 -6.43
CA VAL A 11 -26.23 -2.67 -5.98
C VAL A 11 -25.12 -2.25 -6.95
N GLU A 12 -25.34 -2.38 -8.26
CA GLU A 12 -24.36 -1.95 -9.25
C GLU A 12 -24.11 -0.45 -9.24
N VAL A 13 -25.17 0.35 -9.09
CA VAL A 13 -25.05 1.82 -8.99
C VAL A 13 -24.18 2.18 -7.80
N LYS A 14 -24.40 1.54 -6.65
CA LYS A 14 -23.62 1.76 -5.43
C LYS A 14 -22.15 1.39 -5.61
N GLU A 15 -21.87 0.17 -6.07
CA GLU A 15 -20.51 -0.31 -6.36
C GLU A 15 -19.75 0.55 -7.38
N LYS A 16 -20.44 1.04 -8.41
CA LYS A 16 -19.82 1.95 -9.40
C LYS A 16 -19.57 3.32 -8.81
N LYS A 17 -20.48 3.83 -7.98
CA LYS A 17 -20.31 5.12 -7.32
C LYS A 17 -19.10 5.10 -6.39
N ASP A 18 -18.99 4.08 -5.54
CA ASP A 18 -17.89 3.95 -4.58
C ASP A 18 -16.53 3.88 -5.32
N ARG A 19 -16.45 3.13 -6.43
CA ARG A 19 -15.24 3.09 -7.29
C ARG A 19 -14.88 4.44 -7.92
N VAL A 20 -15.87 5.22 -8.33
CA VAL A 20 -15.64 6.55 -8.93
C VAL A 20 -15.16 7.53 -7.86
N ASP A 21 -15.76 7.48 -6.67
CA ASP A 21 -15.37 8.32 -5.54
C ASP A 21 -13.92 7.98 -5.11
N ASP A 22 -13.56 6.70 -5.01
CA ASP A 22 -12.19 6.25 -4.73
C ASP A 22 -11.21 6.74 -5.81
N ALA A 23 -11.54 6.58 -7.10
CA ALA A 23 -10.67 7.02 -8.18
C ALA A 23 -10.47 8.55 -8.19
N LEU A 24 -11.52 9.32 -7.90
CA LEU A 24 -11.44 10.78 -7.80
C LEU A 24 -10.52 11.21 -6.66
N ASN A 25 -10.63 10.57 -5.49
CA ASN A 25 -9.80 10.88 -4.34
C ASN A 25 -8.34 10.46 -4.55
N ALA A 26 -8.11 9.26 -5.11
CA ALA A 26 -6.76 8.77 -5.41
C ALA A 26 -6.03 9.65 -6.42
N THR A 27 -6.72 10.11 -7.47
CA THR A 27 -6.12 10.99 -8.49
C THR A 27 -5.83 12.39 -7.95
N ARG A 28 -6.67 12.92 -7.05
CA ARG A 28 -6.38 14.19 -6.34
C ARG A 28 -5.14 14.07 -5.46
N ALA A 29 -5.07 13.04 -4.62
CA ALA A 29 -3.92 12.79 -3.76
C ALA A 29 -2.61 12.63 -4.57
N ALA A 30 -2.68 11.91 -5.70
CA ALA A 30 -1.54 11.75 -6.61
C ALA A 30 -1.03 13.08 -7.21
N VAL A 31 -1.92 14.05 -7.44
CA VAL A 31 -1.56 15.39 -7.92
C VAL A 31 -0.91 16.23 -6.82
N GLU A 32 -1.36 16.08 -5.57
CA GLU A 32 -0.89 16.88 -4.43
C GLU A 32 0.44 16.37 -3.86
N GLU A 33 0.59 15.06 -3.66
CA GLU A 33 1.74 14.45 -2.97
C GLU A 33 2.70 13.71 -3.92
N GLY A 34 2.31 13.56 -5.19
CA GLY A 34 3.02 12.74 -6.16
C GLY A 34 2.67 11.26 -6.07
N ILE A 35 3.42 10.43 -6.81
CA ILE A 35 3.18 8.99 -6.91
C ILE A 35 4.44 8.19 -6.59
N VAL A 36 4.23 7.00 -6.03
CA VAL A 36 5.28 6.01 -5.76
C VAL A 36 4.90 4.64 -6.32
N PRO A 37 5.86 3.72 -6.51
CA PRO A 37 5.55 2.35 -6.90
C PRO A 37 4.60 1.67 -5.91
N GLY A 38 3.46 1.18 -6.41
CA GLY A 38 2.44 0.49 -5.62
C GLY A 38 2.81 -0.94 -5.23
N GLY A 39 1.80 -1.78 -4.95
CA GLY A 39 2.00 -3.21 -4.66
C GLY A 39 2.82 -3.50 -3.40
N GLY A 40 2.91 -2.54 -2.47
CA GLY A 40 3.77 -2.64 -1.29
C GLY A 40 5.27 -2.46 -1.57
N VAL A 41 5.67 -2.17 -2.81
CA VAL A 41 7.09 -2.03 -3.21
C VAL A 41 7.74 -0.81 -2.55
N ALA A 42 7.06 0.34 -2.52
CA ALA A 42 7.58 1.54 -1.86
C ALA A 42 7.86 1.30 -0.37
N LEU A 43 6.93 0.67 0.35
CA LEU A 43 7.09 0.34 1.78
C LEU A 43 8.23 -0.68 2.00
N LEU A 44 8.31 -1.71 1.15
CA LEU A 44 9.36 -2.71 1.20
C LEU A 44 10.75 -2.08 1.02
N ARG A 45 10.91 -1.17 0.05
CA ARG A 45 12.16 -0.43 -0.16
C ARG A 45 12.47 0.53 0.99
N ALA A 46 11.47 1.24 1.51
CA ALA A 46 11.65 2.10 2.68
C ALA A 46 12.13 1.34 3.93
N SER A 47 11.78 0.05 4.08
CA SER A 47 12.26 -0.77 5.20
C SER A 47 13.79 -0.98 5.22
N LEU A 48 14.47 -0.84 4.06
CA LEU A 48 15.93 -0.89 3.94
C LEU A 48 16.62 0.43 4.27
N THR A 49 15.92 1.55 4.06
CA THR A 49 16.50 2.88 4.29
C THR A 49 16.52 3.25 5.78
N ILE A 50 15.64 2.64 6.58
CA ILE A 50 15.63 2.80 8.05
C ILE A 50 16.85 2.09 8.65
N LYS A 51 17.88 2.87 8.98
CA LYS A 51 19.17 2.41 9.55
C LYS A 51 19.43 2.99 10.94
N GLU A 52 18.48 3.76 11.45
CA GLU A 52 18.57 4.45 12.72
C GLU A 52 18.51 3.46 13.88
N THR A 53 19.24 3.79 14.95
CA THR A 53 19.16 3.12 16.24
C THR A 53 18.46 4.02 17.23
N GLY A 54 17.59 3.46 18.06
CA GLY A 54 16.87 4.23 19.07
C GLY A 54 17.80 4.75 20.16
N ALA A 55 17.35 5.76 20.91
CA ALA A 55 18.08 6.29 22.07
C ALA A 55 18.16 5.28 23.24
N ASN A 56 17.29 4.26 23.24
CA ASN A 56 17.27 3.16 24.20
C ASN A 56 16.85 1.84 23.55
N SER A 57 16.86 0.76 24.34
CA SER A 57 16.47 -0.60 23.90
C SER A 57 15.06 -0.65 23.32
N ASP A 58 14.12 0.04 23.95
CA ASP A 58 12.70 -0.04 23.62
C ASP A 58 12.39 0.66 22.30
N GLN A 59 13.01 1.82 22.08
CA GLN A 59 12.96 2.52 20.80
C GLN A 59 13.59 1.69 19.68
N THR A 60 14.72 1.02 19.96
CA THR A 60 15.37 0.15 18.98
C THR A 60 14.47 -1.04 18.61
N ALA A 61 13.81 -1.64 19.60
CA ALA A 61 12.81 -2.68 19.36
C ALA A 61 11.62 -2.14 18.54
N GLY A 62 11.13 -0.94 18.85
CA GLY A 62 10.07 -0.26 18.10
C GLY A 62 10.42 -0.02 16.64
N ILE A 63 11.63 0.48 16.35
CA ILE A 63 12.14 0.66 14.99
C ILE A 63 12.17 -0.68 14.25
N ALA A 64 12.65 -1.75 14.90
CA ALA A 64 12.68 -3.08 14.30
C ALA A 64 11.27 -3.62 13.97
N ILE A 65 10.27 -3.35 14.83
CA ILE A 65 8.87 -3.71 14.57
C ILE A 65 8.34 -2.97 13.33
N VAL A 66 8.57 -1.66 13.23
CA VAL A 66 8.16 -0.87 12.06
C VAL A 66 8.81 -1.40 10.78
N ARG A 67 10.13 -1.66 10.80
CA ARG A 67 10.85 -2.23 9.65
C ARG A 67 10.24 -3.55 9.19
N ARG A 68 9.84 -4.42 10.11
CA ARG A 68 9.16 -5.68 9.79
C ARG A 68 7.76 -5.45 9.24
N ALA A 69 6.99 -4.54 9.84
CA ALA A 69 5.63 -4.23 9.44
C ALA A 69 5.56 -3.68 8.00
N LEU A 70 6.52 -2.84 7.60
CA LEU A 70 6.60 -2.29 6.24
C LEU A 70 6.77 -3.36 5.14
N GLN A 71 7.29 -4.55 5.47
CA GLN A 71 7.42 -5.66 4.51
C GLN A 71 6.14 -6.47 4.36
N ALA A 72 5.22 -6.38 5.33
CA ALA A 72 4.03 -7.22 5.37
C ALA A 72 3.09 -7.04 4.15
N PRO A 73 2.83 -5.81 3.65
CA PRO A 73 1.91 -5.62 2.51
C PRO A 73 2.36 -6.35 1.24
N ALA A 74 3.63 -6.20 0.84
CA ALA A 74 4.16 -6.87 -0.35
C ALA A 74 4.14 -8.41 -0.20
N ARG A 75 4.46 -8.91 0.99
CA ARG A 75 4.41 -10.34 1.30
C ARG A 75 2.98 -10.89 1.27
N GLN A 76 2.01 -10.14 1.79
CA GLN A 76 0.60 -10.53 1.78
C GLN A 76 0.06 -10.58 0.35
N ILE A 77 0.41 -9.59 -0.49
CA ILE A 77 0.02 -9.58 -1.91
C ILE A 77 0.60 -10.81 -2.63
N ALA A 78 1.87 -11.13 -2.40
CA ALA A 78 2.51 -12.31 -2.99
C ALA A 78 1.82 -13.62 -2.55
N ALA A 79 1.50 -13.75 -1.26
CA ALA A 79 0.80 -14.91 -0.72
C ALA A 79 -0.62 -15.06 -1.29
N ASN A 80 -1.37 -13.96 -1.39
CA ASN A 80 -2.71 -13.95 -2.01
C ASN A 80 -2.66 -14.33 -3.50
N ALA A 81 -1.54 -14.09 -4.17
CA ALA A 81 -1.29 -14.50 -5.56
C ALA A 81 -0.76 -15.93 -5.69
N GLY A 82 -0.63 -16.70 -4.60
CA GLY A 82 -0.12 -18.07 -4.60
C GLY A 82 1.40 -18.19 -4.77
N ALA A 83 2.14 -17.08 -4.64
CA ALA A 83 3.59 -17.06 -4.73
C ALA A 83 4.25 -17.13 -3.35
N GLU A 84 5.48 -17.64 -3.29
CA GLU A 84 6.27 -17.66 -2.06
C GLU A 84 6.77 -16.24 -1.74
N ALA A 85 6.30 -15.69 -0.62
CA ALA A 85 6.48 -14.28 -0.28
C ALA A 85 7.95 -13.88 -0.09
N SER A 86 8.83 -14.79 0.33
CA SER A 86 10.25 -14.50 0.54
C SER A 86 11.01 -14.40 -0.77
N ILE A 87 10.74 -15.27 -1.74
CA ILE A 87 11.29 -15.19 -3.10
C ILE A 87 10.83 -13.90 -3.78
N VAL A 88 9.55 -13.53 -3.68
CA VAL A 88 9.05 -12.30 -4.31
C VAL A 88 9.67 -11.07 -3.66
N ALA A 89 9.64 -10.97 -2.33
CA ALA A 89 10.26 -9.86 -1.62
C ALA A 89 11.77 -9.76 -1.89
N GLY A 90 12.46 -10.89 -1.93
CA GLY A 90 13.91 -10.95 -2.22
C GLY A 90 14.28 -10.63 -3.67
N LYS A 91 13.34 -10.70 -4.63
CA LYS A 91 13.57 -10.22 -6.01
C LYS A 91 13.33 -8.73 -6.18
N ILE A 92 12.51 -8.12 -5.31
CA ILE A 92 12.19 -6.69 -5.35
C ILE A 92 13.27 -5.85 -4.65
N LEU A 93 13.85 -6.41 -3.59
CA LEU A 93 15.00 -5.89 -2.85
C LEU A 93 16.30 -6.17 -3.60
#